data_AF-A0AAJ2G7V3-F1
#
_entry.id   AF-A0AAJ2G7V3-F1
#
_cell.length_a   1.000
_cell.length_b   1.000
_cell.length_c   1.000
_cell.angle_alpha   90.00
_cell.angle_beta   90.00
_cell.angle_gamma   90.00
#
_symmetry.space_group_name_H-M   'P 1'
#
loop_
_entity.id
_entity.type
_entity.pdbx_description
1 polymer ?
#
loop_
_entity_poly.entity_id
_entity_poly.type
_entity_poly.pdbx_seq_one_letter_code
_entity_poly.pdbx_strand_id
1 'polypeptide(L)'
;MKRFLFSLAATLFLFAGASNAFAQGLSVESLLDKAVSLTQKGDKAGTADALTQGVSALEKEAKSSDGSLKDKLLGKAGDLKSMIPLASSGKLSGGTLGKVVNAVKMLIGANRISGLLGKGESGLLGNAAGLTSSLGLIKAGSSILGGSNETKLNGLLGEATKTVSGLDKKGPAAKLAAAASSKQLGSIVSLVSSAL
;
A
#
# COMPACT_ATOMS: atom_id res chain seq x y z
N MET A 1 61.70 7.37 -23.51
CA MET A 1 60.27 7.37 -23.94
C MET A 1 59.49 6.44 -22.99
N LYS A 2 59.15 6.86 -21.77
CA LYS A 2 57.94 7.62 -21.36
C LYS A 2 56.56 6.97 -21.60
N ARG A 3 56.45 5.66 -21.87
CA ARG A 3 55.13 5.06 -22.22
C ARG A 3 54.60 3.92 -21.34
N PHE A 4 55.32 3.46 -20.32
CA PHE A 4 54.85 2.33 -19.49
C PHE A 4 54.21 2.70 -18.14
N LEU A 5 54.06 3.99 -17.82
CA LEU A 5 53.43 4.46 -16.58
C LEU A 5 51.94 4.81 -16.72
N PHE A 6 51.36 4.69 -17.92
CA PHE A 6 49.96 5.08 -18.17
C PHE A 6 48.94 3.94 -18.06
N SER A 7 49.36 2.69 -17.82
CA SER A 7 48.43 1.55 -17.75
C SER A 7 47.94 1.19 -16.35
N LEU A 8 48.39 1.91 -15.30
CA LEU A 8 47.96 1.67 -13.92
C LEU A 8 46.87 2.65 -13.44
N ALA A 9 46.48 3.63 -14.27
CA ALA A 9 45.48 4.64 -13.90
C ALA A 9 44.06 4.34 -14.45
N ALA A 10 43.89 3.30 -15.27
CA ALA A 10 42.61 2.98 -15.91
C ALA A 10 41.77 1.93 -15.15
N THR A 11 42.34 1.22 -14.17
CA THR A 11 41.65 0.17 -13.40
C THR A 11 41.00 0.66 -12.11
N LEU A 12 41.17 1.93 -11.74
CA LEU A 12 40.63 2.49 -10.48
C LEU A 12 39.28 3.21 -10.62
N PHE A 13 38.61 3.13 -11.78
CA PHE A 13 37.34 3.82 -12.03
C PHE A 13 36.13 2.89 -12.27
N LEU A 14 36.25 1.59 -12.00
CA LEU A 14 35.14 0.62 -12.15
C LEU A 14 34.42 0.28 -10.84
N PHE A 15 34.72 0.96 -9.72
CA PHE A 15 34.04 0.74 -8.44
C PHE A 15 33.15 1.91 -7.97
N ALA A 16 32.83 2.85 -8.86
CA ALA A 16 31.94 3.98 -8.58
C ALA A 16 30.54 3.86 -9.23
N GLY A 17 30.16 2.65 -9.66
CA GLY A 17 28.96 2.41 -10.49
C GLY A 17 27.85 1.57 -9.86
N ALA A 18 27.84 1.38 -8.54
CA ALA A 18 26.79 0.63 -7.84
C ALA A 18 26.11 1.47 -6.74
N SER A 19 25.90 2.76 -6.96
CA SER A 19 24.80 3.45 -6.30
C SER A 19 23.51 3.00 -6.97
N ASN A 20 22.93 1.95 -6.38
CA ASN A 20 21.68 1.33 -6.79
C ASN A 20 20.68 2.35 -7.34
N ALA A 21 20.27 2.13 -8.59
CA ALA A 21 19.03 2.66 -9.13
C ALA A 21 17.82 2.07 -8.37
N PHE A 22 17.63 2.45 -7.10
CA PHE A 22 16.37 2.30 -6.38
C PHE A 22 15.47 3.51 -6.68
N ALA A 23 15.17 3.71 -7.96
CA ALA A 23 14.23 4.74 -8.42
C ALA A 23 13.01 4.14 -9.13
N GLN A 24 12.80 2.82 -9.04
CA GLN A 24 11.44 2.30 -9.09
C GLN A 24 10.82 2.65 -7.74
N GLY A 25 10.05 3.73 -7.70
CA GLY A 25 9.34 4.16 -6.49
C GLY A 25 8.54 2.98 -5.92
N LEU A 26 9.05 2.39 -4.83
CA LEU A 26 8.37 1.30 -4.16
C LEU A 26 7.06 1.82 -3.59
N SER A 27 5.98 1.08 -3.80
CA SER A 27 4.67 1.42 -3.24
C SER A 27 4.71 1.37 -1.71
N VAL A 28 3.79 2.09 -1.06
CA VAL A 28 3.72 2.18 0.42
C VAL A 28 3.66 0.77 1.03
N GLU A 29 2.81 -0.09 0.47
CA GLU A 29 2.63 -1.47 0.91
C GLU A 29 3.92 -2.30 0.79
N SER A 30 4.72 -2.11 -0.25
CA SER A 30 5.99 -2.82 -0.45
C SER A 30 7.04 -2.41 0.58
N LEU A 31 7.13 -1.11 0.88
CA LEU A 31 8.04 -0.58 1.91
C LEU A 31 7.67 -1.11 3.30
N LEU A 32 6.38 -1.17 3.61
CA LEU A 32 5.90 -1.65 4.89
C LEU A 32 6.02 -3.18 5.02
N ASP A 33 5.81 -3.94 3.96
CA ASP A 33 6.07 -5.38 3.94
C ASP A 33 7.56 -5.69 4.10
N LYS A 34 8.43 -4.87 3.49
CA LYS A 34 9.88 -4.94 3.71
C LYS A 34 10.21 -4.68 5.17
N ALA A 35 9.61 -3.67 5.81
CA ALA A 35 9.82 -3.41 7.24
C ALA A 35 9.42 -4.61 8.12
N VAL A 36 8.28 -5.24 7.84
CA VAL A 36 7.84 -6.47 8.55
C VAL A 36 8.87 -7.59 8.37
N SER A 37 9.30 -7.84 7.14
CA SER A 37 10.29 -8.90 6.85
C SER A 37 11.62 -8.65 7.55
N LEU A 38 12.12 -7.41 7.55
CA LEU A 38 13.37 -7.04 8.21
C LEU A 38 13.25 -7.15 9.74
N THR A 39 12.08 -6.80 10.29
CA THR A 39 11.80 -6.99 11.73
C THR A 39 11.90 -8.46 12.11
N GLN A 40 11.29 -9.35 11.31
CA GLN A 40 11.35 -10.81 11.53
C GLN A 40 12.77 -11.36 11.42
N LYS A 41 13.62 -10.76 10.58
CA LYS A 41 15.04 -11.11 10.45
C LYS A 41 15.92 -10.49 11.54
N GLY A 42 15.37 -9.63 12.41
CA GLY A 42 16.13 -8.92 13.44
C GLY A 42 16.98 -7.76 12.90
N ASP A 43 16.80 -7.34 11.64
CA ASP A 43 17.51 -6.21 11.05
C ASP A 43 16.88 -4.88 11.51
N LYS A 44 17.43 -4.35 12.61
CA LYS A 44 16.96 -3.13 13.27
C LYS A 44 17.10 -1.90 12.38
N ALA A 45 18.26 -1.73 11.74
CA ALA A 45 18.57 -0.56 10.93
C ALA A 45 17.75 -0.56 9.64
N GLY A 46 17.68 -1.71 8.96
CA GLY A 46 16.86 -1.87 7.77
C GLY A 46 15.36 -1.70 8.06
N THR A 47 14.89 -2.17 9.22
CA THR A 47 13.50 -1.95 9.65
C THR A 47 13.21 -0.46 9.86
N ALA A 48 14.06 0.25 10.60
CA ALA A 48 13.86 1.68 10.88
C ALA A 48 13.90 2.52 9.59
N ASP A 49 14.80 2.21 8.65
CA ASP A 49 14.87 2.85 7.34
C ASP A 49 13.61 2.58 6.50
N ALA A 50 13.21 1.32 6.38
CA ALA A 50 12.00 0.94 5.64
C ALA A 50 10.73 1.57 6.22
N LEU A 51 10.61 1.67 7.56
CA LEU A 51 9.52 2.37 8.22
C LEU A 51 9.54 3.87 7.93
N THR A 52 10.71 4.52 7.95
CA THR A 52 10.84 5.94 7.65
C THR A 52 10.37 6.25 6.22
N GLN A 53 10.81 5.44 5.26
CA GLN A 53 10.38 5.56 3.87
C GLN A 53 8.88 5.28 3.71
N GLY A 54 8.38 4.22 4.35
CA GLY A 54 6.97 3.83 4.34
C GLY A 54 6.06 4.90 4.94
N VAL A 55 6.45 5.52 6.06
CA VAL A 55 5.73 6.64 6.68
C VAL A 55 5.66 7.83 5.73
N SER A 56 6.79 8.23 5.13
CA SER A 56 6.80 9.36 4.20
C SER A 56 5.94 9.09 2.95
N ALA A 57 5.96 7.86 2.43
CA ALA A 57 5.12 7.46 1.31
C ALA A 57 3.63 7.43 1.70
N LEU A 58 3.30 6.94 2.91
CA LEU A 58 1.94 6.92 3.44
C LEU A 58 1.39 8.34 3.66
N GLU A 59 2.20 9.26 4.19
CA GLU A 59 1.82 10.66 4.33
C GLU A 59 1.51 11.31 2.98
N LYS A 60 2.23 10.93 1.91
CA LYS A 60 1.94 11.40 0.54
C LYS A 60 0.64 10.82 0.00
N GLU A 61 0.42 9.52 0.16
CA GLU A 61 -0.86 8.87 -0.22
C GLU A 61 -2.03 9.54 0.54
N ALA A 62 -1.90 9.75 1.84
CA ALA A 62 -2.92 10.40 2.67
C ALA A 62 -3.24 11.83 2.19
N LYS A 63 -2.23 12.61 1.77
CA LYS A 63 -2.43 13.96 1.25
C LYS A 63 -3.20 14.01 -0.09
N SER A 64 -3.21 12.92 -0.85
CA SER A 64 -4.02 12.78 -2.06
C SER A 64 -5.46 12.33 -1.79
N SER A 65 -5.82 12.19 -0.50
CA SER A 65 -7.11 11.70 -0.02
C SER A 65 -7.92 12.83 0.60
N ASP A 66 -9.25 12.70 0.62
CA ASP A 66 -10.15 13.65 1.26
C ASP A 66 -10.90 13.02 2.44
N GLY A 67 -11.27 13.87 3.42
CA GLY A 67 -12.14 13.50 4.55
C GLY A 67 -11.56 12.45 5.51
N SER A 68 -12.43 11.59 6.05
CA SER A 68 -12.09 10.66 7.15
C SER A 68 -10.96 9.67 6.85
N LEU A 69 -10.77 9.28 5.58
CA LEU A 69 -9.71 8.35 5.20
C LEU A 69 -8.34 8.99 5.27
N LYS A 70 -8.22 10.28 4.93
CA LYS A 70 -6.98 11.05 5.12
C LYS A 70 -6.56 11.04 6.58
N ASP A 71 -7.49 11.35 7.48
CA ASP A 71 -7.19 11.43 8.92
C ASP A 71 -6.78 10.06 9.47
N LYS A 72 -7.42 8.98 9.04
CA LYS A 72 -7.06 7.61 9.43
C LYS A 72 -5.69 7.18 8.88
N LEU A 73 -5.39 7.50 7.62
CA LEU A 73 -4.08 7.23 7.03
C LEU A 73 -2.98 8.01 7.76
N LEU A 74 -3.20 9.29 8.07
CA LEU A 74 -2.27 10.10 8.86
C LEU A 74 -2.11 9.58 10.29
N GLY A 75 -3.19 9.12 10.91
CA GLY A 75 -3.15 8.44 12.21
C GLY A 75 -2.24 7.21 12.16
N LYS A 76 -2.38 6.36 11.13
CA LYS A 76 -1.49 5.20 10.95
C LYS A 76 -0.06 5.56 10.58
N ALA A 77 0.17 6.66 9.87
CA ALA A 77 1.51 7.20 9.68
C ALA A 77 2.14 7.60 11.03
N GLY A 78 1.36 8.21 11.93
CA GLY A 78 1.76 8.51 13.31
C GLY A 78 2.11 7.25 14.12
N ASP A 79 1.24 6.23 14.07
CA ASP A 79 1.47 4.93 14.72
C ASP A 79 2.79 4.32 14.23
N LEU A 80 3.01 4.24 12.92
CA LEU A 80 4.25 3.71 12.33
C LEU A 80 5.47 4.54 12.70
N LYS A 81 5.36 5.87 12.75
CA LYS A 81 6.45 6.77 13.16
C LYS A 81 6.87 6.52 14.60
N SER A 82 5.90 6.24 15.49
CA SER A 82 6.17 5.88 16.89
C SER A 82 6.89 4.53 17.04
N MET A 83 6.80 3.66 16.02
CA MET A 83 7.50 2.37 16.00
C MET A 83 8.96 2.49 15.56
N ILE A 84 9.38 3.59 14.93
CA ILE A 84 10.76 3.76 14.45
C ILE A 84 11.78 3.67 15.59
N PRO A 85 11.64 4.36 16.75
CA PRO A 85 12.54 4.18 17.88
C PRO A 85 12.56 2.75 18.44
N LEU A 86 11.43 2.05 18.37
CA LEU A 86 11.32 0.66 18.80
C LEU A 86 12.05 -0.28 17.83
N ALA A 87 11.98 -0.02 16.53
CA ALA A 87 12.75 -0.73 15.51
C ALA A 87 14.25 -0.54 15.73
N SER A 88 14.70 0.71 15.90
CA SER A 88 16.11 1.04 16.13
C SER A 88 16.67 0.40 17.40
N SER A 89 15.87 0.31 18.47
CA SER A 89 16.26 -0.38 19.71
C SER A 89 16.10 -1.90 19.65
N GLY A 90 15.50 -2.45 18.60
CA GLY A 90 15.22 -3.89 18.46
C GLY A 90 14.11 -4.40 19.36
N LYS A 91 13.26 -3.51 19.88
CA LYS A 91 12.11 -3.83 20.74
C LYS A 91 10.81 -3.99 19.95
N LEU A 92 10.82 -3.66 18.65
CA LEU A 92 9.65 -3.81 17.80
C LEU A 92 9.37 -5.27 17.48
N SER A 93 8.16 -5.73 17.80
CA SER A 93 7.67 -7.06 17.41
C SER A 93 7.12 -7.03 15.98
N GLY A 94 7.49 -8.02 15.18
CA GLY A 94 6.95 -8.21 13.83
C GLY A 94 5.44 -8.44 13.81
N GLY A 95 4.88 -9.05 14.87
CA GLY A 95 3.43 -9.23 15.00
C GLY A 95 2.68 -7.91 15.21
N THR A 96 3.23 -7.03 16.06
CA THR A 96 2.66 -5.69 16.30
C THR A 96 2.77 -4.83 15.05
N LEU A 97 3.94 -4.81 14.41
CA LEU A 97 4.12 -4.08 13.16
C LEU A 97 3.18 -4.60 12.06
N GLY A 98 3.11 -5.93 11.89
CA GLY A 98 2.26 -6.56 10.88
C GLY A 98 0.78 -6.19 11.01
N LYS A 99 0.25 -6.07 12.23
CA LYS A 99 -1.14 -5.59 12.45
C LYS A 99 -1.35 -4.17 11.94
N VAL A 100 -0.42 -3.25 12.22
CA VAL A 100 -0.50 -1.87 11.75
C VAL A 100 -0.33 -1.79 10.23
N VAL A 101 0.61 -2.55 9.66
CA VAL A 101 0.79 -2.65 8.20
C VAL A 101 -0.48 -3.16 7.52
N ASN A 102 -1.14 -4.17 8.08
CA ASN A 102 -2.40 -4.70 7.56
C ASN A 102 -3.53 -3.66 7.62
N ALA A 103 -3.62 -2.87 8.69
CA ALA A 103 -4.57 -1.75 8.78
C ALA A 103 -4.28 -0.69 7.70
N VAL A 104 -3.00 -0.36 7.47
CA VAL A 104 -2.60 0.57 6.42
C VAL A 104 -2.99 0.05 5.04
N LYS A 105 -2.76 -1.22 4.73
CA LYS A 105 -3.17 -1.83 3.45
C LYS A 105 -4.67 -1.68 3.21
N MET A 106 -5.50 -1.93 4.23
CA MET A 106 -6.94 -1.74 4.13
C MET A 106 -7.31 -0.28 3.85
N LEU A 107 -6.73 0.66 4.59
CA LEU A 107 -7.00 2.09 4.41
C LEU A 107 -6.54 2.59 3.04
N ILE A 108 -5.38 2.14 2.54
CA ILE A 108 -4.89 2.49 1.19
C ILE A 108 -5.84 1.93 0.13
N GLY A 109 -6.24 0.66 0.25
CA GLY A 109 -7.20 0.06 -0.66
C GLY A 109 -8.54 0.82 -0.67
N ALA A 110 -9.06 1.14 0.51
CA ALA A 110 -10.30 1.92 0.65
C ALA A 110 -10.14 3.34 0.08
N ASN A 111 -8.99 3.98 0.31
CA ASN A 111 -8.69 5.31 -0.22
C ASN A 111 -8.69 5.35 -1.74
N ARG A 112 -7.96 4.42 -2.38
CA ARG A 112 -7.90 4.32 -3.84
C ARG A 112 -9.28 4.04 -4.44
N ILE A 113 -10.07 3.15 -3.82
CA ILE A 113 -11.46 2.91 -4.22
C ILE A 113 -12.29 4.19 -4.08
N SER A 114 -12.20 4.89 -2.93
CA SER A 114 -12.92 6.13 -2.68
C SER A 114 -12.61 7.21 -3.72
N GLY A 115 -11.34 7.35 -4.10
CA GLY A 115 -10.90 8.29 -5.15
C GLY A 115 -11.47 7.95 -6.54
N LEU A 116 -11.64 6.68 -6.87
CA LEU A 116 -12.30 6.26 -8.11
C LEU A 116 -13.82 6.47 -8.05
N LEU A 117 -14.45 6.17 -6.91
CA LEU A 117 -15.88 6.42 -6.70
C LEU A 117 -16.22 7.92 -6.77
N GLY A 118 -15.36 8.78 -6.22
CA GLY A 118 -15.53 10.24 -6.28
C GLY A 118 -15.52 10.81 -7.70
N LYS A 119 -14.98 10.06 -8.67
CA LYS A 119 -15.00 10.39 -10.11
C LYS A 119 -16.22 9.82 -10.84
N GLY A 120 -17.14 9.16 -10.14
CA GLY A 120 -18.36 8.56 -10.70
C GLY A 120 -18.07 7.42 -11.68
N GLU A 121 -18.95 7.24 -12.67
CA GLU A 121 -18.84 6.18 -13.69
C GLU A 121 -17.47 6.19 -14.39
N SER A 122 -16.98 7.38 -14.75
CA SER A 122 -15.69 7.58 -15.43
C SER A 122 -14.48 7.16 -14.60
N GLY A 123 -14.60 7.14 -13.27
CA GLY A 123 -13.56 6.61 -12.38
C GLY A 123 -13.54 5.09 -12.29
N LEU A 124 -14.67 4.43 -12.55
CA LEU A 124 -14.79 2.98 -12.42
C LEU A 124 -14.50 2.27 -13.74
N LEU A 125 -15.02 2.80 -14.86
CA LEU A 125 -14.81 2.20 -16.17
C LEU A 125 -13.32 2.19 -16.55
N GLY A 126 -12.84 1.06 -17.06
CA GLY A 126 -11.44 0.86 -17.45
C GLY A 126 -10.44 0.83 -16.28
N ASN A 127 -10.91 0.83 -15.03
CA ASN A 127 -10.05 0.81 -13.83
C ASN A 127 -10.15 -0.54 -13.08
N ALA A 128 -10.61 -1.62 -13.72
CA ALA A 128 -10.85 -2.89 -13.05
C ALA A 128 -9.59 -3.48 -12.41
N ALA A 129 -8.43 -3.36 -13.07
CA ALA A 129 -7.15 -3.81 -12.54
C ALA A 129 -6.75 -3.05 -11.26
N GLY A 130 -6.91 -1.72 -11.27
CA GLY A 130 -6.66 -0.86 -10.11
C GLY A 130 -7.58 -1.21 -8.94
N LEU A 131 -8.89 -1.37 -9.21
CA LEU A 131 -9.89 -1.78 -8.22
C LEU A 131 -9.61 -3.18 -7.66
N THR A 132 -9.22 -4.12 -8.51
CA THR A 132 -8.85 -5.49 -8.09
C THR A 132 -7.64 -5.46 -7.17
N SER A 133 -6.62 -4.65 -7.49
CA SER A 133 -5.46 -4.45 -6.64
C SER A 133 -5.86 -3.85 -5.28
N SER A 134 -6.69 -2.80 -5.27
CA SER A 134 -7.20 -2.19 -4.04
C SER A 134 -8.02 -3.15 -3.19
N LEU A 135 -8.90 -3.96 -3.80
CA LEU A 135 -9.63 -5.02 -3.11
C LEU A 135 -8.69 -6.09 -2.53
N GLY A 136 -7.61 -6.43 -3.25
CA GLY A 136 -6.55 -7.31 -2.78
C GLY A 136 -5.85 -6.78 -1.53
N LEU A 137 -5.55 -5.48 -1.48
CA LEU A 137 -4.97 -4.83 -0.29
C LEU A 137 -5.93 -4.90 0.92
N ILE A 138 -7.23 -4.65 0.70
CA ILE A 138 -8.23 -4.75 1.75
C ILE A 138 -8.35 -6.20 2.25
N LYS A 139 -8.38 -7.16 1.33
CA LYS A 139 -8.42 -8.59 1.67
C LYS A 139 -7.20 -9.00 2.50
N ALA A 140 -6.00 -8.55 2.10
CA ALA A 140 -4.77 -8.87 2.79
C ALA A 140 -4.74 -8.39 4.26
N GLY A 141 -5.44 -7.29 4.57
CA GLY A 141 -5.55 -6.79 5.94
C GLY A 141 -6.80 -7.22 6.70
N SER A 142 -7.82 -7.77 6.02
CA SER A 142 -9.16 -8.03 6.57
C SER A 142 -9.19 -8.82 7.88
N SER A 143 -8.23 -9.73 8.07
CA SER A 143 -8.15 -10.59 9.25
C SER A 143 -7.94 -9.82 10.56
N ILE A 144 -7.53 -8.55 10.52
CA ILE A 144 -7.39 -7.74 11.73
C ILE A 144 -8.73 -7.29 12.31
N LEU A 145 -9.81 -7.31 11.51
CA LEU A 145 -11.14 -6.92 11.96
C LEU A 145 -11.78 -8.00 12.84
N GLY A 146 -11.46 -9.27 12.58
CA GLY A 146 -12.02 -10.43 13.27
C GLY A 146 -13.55 -10.56 13.17
N GLY A 147 -14.03 -11.72 13.63
CA GLY A 147 -15.44 -12.00 13.90
C GLY A 147 -16.40 -11.61 12.77
N SER A 148 -17.47 -10.90 13.14
CA SER A 148 -18.57 -10.53 12.23
C SER A 148 -18.15 -9.50 11.17
N ASN A 149 -17.22 -8.60 11.48
CA ASN A 149 -16.77 -7.55 10.56
C ASN A 149 -15.90 -8.12 9.45
N GLU A 150 -14.99 -9.04 9.77
CA GLU A 150 -14.21 -9.78 8.79
C GLU A 150 -15.12 -10.58 7.84
N THR A 151 -16.10 -11.31 8.40
CA THR A 151 -17.05 -12.10 7.60
C THR A 151 -17.85 -11.22 6.64
N LYS A 152 -18.39 -10.10 7.14
CA LYS A 152 -19.15 -9.14 6.33
C LYS A 152 -18.29 -8.51 5.24
N LEU A 153 -17.06 -8.13 5.58
CA LEU A 153 -16.11 -7.57 4.62
C LEU A 153 -15.77 -8.58 3.53
N ASN A 154 -15.51 -9.84 3.88
CA ASN A 154 -15.18 -10.90 2.93
C ASN A 154 -16.32 -11.19 1.96
N GLY A 155 -17.58 -11.16 2.42
CA GLY A 155 -18.75 -11.22 1.54
C GLY A 155 -18.80 -10.04 0.57
N LEU A 156 -18.64 -8.80 1.06
CA LEU A 156 -18.60 -7.63 0.19
C LEU A 156 -17.46 -7.67 -0.82
N LEU A 157 -16.27 -8.13 -0.41
CA LEU A 157 -15.09 -8.26 -1.27
C LEU A 157 -15.34 -9.27 -2.40
N GLY A 158 -15.91 -10.44 -2.09
CA GLY A 158 -16.23 -11.46 -3.10
C GLY A 158 -17.19 -10.93 -4.17
N GLU A 159 -18.15 -10.13 -3.74
CA GLU A 159 -19.18 -9.56 -4.60
C GLU A 159 -18.60 -8.45 -5.47
N ALA A 160 -17.84 -7.53 -4.86
CA ALA A 160 -17.15 -6.46 -5.56
C ALA A 160 -16.14 -6.98 -6.58
N THR A 161 -15.38 -8.04 -6.26
CA THR A 161 -14.44 -8.64 -7.23
C THR A 161 -15.17 -9.16 -8.48
N LYS A 162 -16.35 -9.77 -8.31
CA LYS A 162 -17.16 -10.23 -9.45
C LYS A 162 -17.65 -9.06 -10.30
N THR A 163 -18.18 -7.99 -9.70
CA THR A 163 -18.71 -6.86 -10.47
C THR A 163 -17.61 -6.02 -11.14
N VAL A 164 -16.48 -5.84 -10.46
CA VAL A 164 -15.32 -5.09 -10.97
C VAL A 164 -14.77 -5.72 -12.25
N SER A 165 -14.78 -7.06 -12.35
CA SER A 165 -14.40 -7.76 -13.59
C SER A 165 -15.27 -7.40 -14.80
N GLY A 166 -16.49 -6.89 -14.57
CA GLY A 166 -17.40 -6.42 -15.60
C GLY A 166 -17.12 -5.00 -16.11
N LEU A 167 -16.26 -4.24 -15.44
CA LEU A 167 -15.98 -2.83 -15.76
C LEU A 167 -15.11 -2.65 -17.01
N ASP A 168 -14.36 -3.69 -17.40
CA ASP A 168 -13.57 -3.69 -18.63
C ASP A 168 -14.39 -4.11 -19.86
N LYS A 169 -15.65 -4.51 -19.66
CA LYS A 169 -16.59 -4.74 -20.76
C LYS A 169 -16.90 -3.42 -21.46
N LYS A 170 -17.44 -3.50 -22.68
CA LYS A 170 -17.86 -2.32 -23.44
C LYS A 170 -19.38 -2.14 -23.40
N GLY A 171 -19.83 -0.89 -23.55
CA GLY A 171 -21.24 -0.56 -23.75
C GLY A 171 -22.10 -0.73 -22.48
N PRO A 172 -23.41 -1.02 -22.64
CA PRO A 172 -24.37 -1.02 -21.54
C PRO A 172 -24.04 -1.97 -20.37
N ALA A 173 -23.39 -3.10 -20.66
CA ALA A 173 -22.96 -4.06 -19.64
C ALA A 173 -21.94 -3.45 -18.66
N ALA A 174 -21.05 -2.59 -19.16
CA ALA A 174 -20.03 -1.92 -18.37
C ALA A 174 -20.65 -0.89 -17.42
N LYS A 175 -21.65 -0.14 -17.90
CA LYS A 175 -22.40 0.83 -17.09
C LYS A 175 -23.18 0.16 -15.97
N LEU A 176 -23.82 -0.98 -16.26
CA LEU A 176 -24.49 -1.78 -15.24
C LEU A 176 -23.51 -2.29 -14.19
N ALA A 177 -22.33 -2.77 -14.62
CA ALA A 177 -21.26 -3.17 -13.72
C ALA A 177 -20.73 -1.99 -12.89
N ALA A 178 -20.66 -0.78 -13.45
CA ALA A 178 -20.26 0.43 -12.73
C ALA A 178 -21.26 0.80 -11.63
N ALA A 179 -22.56 0.76 -11.93
CA ALA A 179 -23.61 1.00 -10.94
C ALA A 179 -23.57 -0.03 -9.80
N ALA A 180 -23.45 -1.32 -10.13
CA ALA A 180 -23.36 -2.39 -9.13
C ALA A 180 -22.09 -2.29 -8.29
N SER A 181 -20.94 -2.08 -8.94
CA SER A 181 -19.64 -1.91 -8.27
C SER A 181 -19.66 -0.69 -7.37
N SER A 182 -20.23 0.43 -7.78
CA SER A 182 -20.29 1.66 -6.98
C SER A 182 -20.90 1.42 -5.59
N LYS A 183 -22.04 0.71 -5.53
CA LYS A 183 -22.71 0.37 -4.28
C LYS A 183 -21.86 -0.53 -3.37
N GLN A 184 -21.26 -1.57 -3.93
CA GLN A 184 -20.47 -2.55 -3.18
C GLN A 184 -19.16 -1.94 -2.69
N LEU A 185 -18.45 -1.24 -3.58
CA LEU A 185 -17.22 -0.52 -3.28
C LEU A 185 -17.45 0.56 -2.23
N GLY A 186 -18.53 1.34 -2.33
CA GLY A 186 -18.90 2.32 -1.31
C GLY A 186 -19.14 1.68 0.06
N SER A 187 -19.84 0.53 0.09
CA SER A 187 -20.07 -0.23 1.33
C SER A 187 -18.77 -0.76 1.95
N ILE A 188 -17.82 -1.21 1.13
CA ILE A 188 -16.48 -1.63 1.57
C ILE A 188 -15.74 -0.44 2.19
N VAL A 189 -15.70 0.70 1.49
CA VAL A 189 -15.02 1.90 1.97
C VAL A 189 -15.59 2.37 3.31
N SER A 190 -16.92 2.42 3.43
CA SER A 190 -17.58 2.77 4.68
C SER A 190 -17.25 1.79 5.80
N LEU A 191 -17.30 0.48 5.54
CA LEU A 191 -17.00 -0.54 6.55
C LEU A 191 -15.54 -0.44 7.03
N VAL A 192 -14.59 -0.32 6.11
CA VAL A 192 -13.16 -0.17 6.43
C VAL A 192 -12.93 1.11 7.23
N SER A 193 -13.52 2.23 6.80
CA SER A 193 -13.38 3.50 7.51
C SER A 193 -14.00 3.44 8.91
N SER A 194 -15.14 2.76 9.10
CA SER A 194 -15.77 2.65 10.42
C SER A 194 -15.07 1.66 11.36
N ALA A 195 -14.43 0.62 10.83
CA ALA A 195 -13.87 -0.46 11.63
C ALA A 195 -12.42 -0.22 12.10
N LEU A 196 -11.71 0.75 11.51
CA LEU A 196 -10.32 1.12 11.81
C LEU A 196 -10.21 2.53 12.39
#